data_AF-A0A2K0T477-F1
#
_entry.id   AF-A0A2K0T477-F1
#
_cell.length_a   1.000
_cell.length_b   1.000
_cell.length_c   1.000
_cell.angle_alpha   90.00
_cell.angle_beta   90.00
_cell.angle_gamma   90.00
#
_symmetry.space_group_name_H-M   'P 1'
#
loop_
_entity.id
_entity.type
_entity.pdbx_description
1 polymer ?
#
loop_
_entity_poly.entity_id
_entity_poly.type
_entity_poly.pdbx_seq_one_letter_code
_entity_poly.pdbx_strand_id
1 'polypeptide(L)'
;MAAGYFCGKTYSRIQVFAVFLLSIGVSLAAWSDSKDKKTSEGSAEPVFNVGFLIIFVAQVLSSVMGLYTEATYRKYGPQWKENLFYAHILALPLFLPFMPSMRRNLVELSKSTPLELNIPFASSLPLTRVPSQLAYLAVNVLTQYACIRGVNLLAANASALTVTIILSIRKLISLLLSIWLFGNTLSVNTLLSAIVVFGAAGIYSVAPKPTLKPAVVEDKKKV
;
A
#
# COMPACT_ATOMS: atom_id res chain seq x y z
N MET A 1 -1.50 12.86 -7.32
CA MET A 1 -1.17 13.93 -8.28
C MET A 1 -1.65 15.30 -7.82
N ALA A 2 -2.94 15.49 -7.52
CA ALA A 2 -3.46 16.78 -7.05
C ALA A 2 -2.65 17.38 -5.88
N ALA A 3 -2.44 16.63 -4.80
CA ALA A 3 -1.64 17.10 -3.66
C ALA A 3 -0.21 17.53 -4.05
N GLY A 4 0.46 16.79 -4.95
CA GLY A 4 1.79 17.17 -5.42
C GLY A 4 1.79 18.37 -6.37
N TYR A 5 0.71 18.56 -7.14
CA TYR A 5 0.51 19.75 -7.96
C TYR A 5 0.35 21.01 -7.08
N PHE A 6 -0.43 20.92 -6.00
CA PHE A 6 -0.53 21.99 -5.00
C PHE A 6 0.80 22.28 -4.31
N CYS A 7 1.68 21.29 -4.16
CA CYS A 7 3.07 21.47 -3.70
C CYS A 7 4.06 21.89 -4.81
N GLY A 8 3.59 22.33 -5.99
CA GLY A 8 4.43 22.91 -7.04
C GLY A 8 5.10 21.91 -8.00
N LYS A 9 4.70 20.64 -8.01
CA LYS A 9 5.21 19.64 -8.97
C LYS A 9 4.46 19.69 -10.29
N THR A 10 5.20 19.57 -11.39
CA THR A 10 4.63 19.44 -12.73
C THR A 10 4.67 17.99 -13.20
N TYR A 11 3.58 17.56 -13.82
CA TYR A 11 3.41 16.20 -14.33
C TYR A 11 3.34 16.20 -15.85
N SER A 12 3.95 15.19 -16.48
CA SER A 12 3.88 15.01 -17.94
C SER A 12 2.48 14.54 -18.37
N ARG A 13 2.09 14.86 -19.61
CA ARG A 13 0.81 14.42 -20.19
C ARG A 13 0.65 12.90 -20.15
N ILE A 14 1.75 12.16 -20.34
CA ILE A 14 1.77 10.69 -20.27
C ILE A 14 1.45 10.20 -18.85
N GLN A 15 1.96 10.88 -17.82
CA GLN A 15 1.68 10.54 -16.43
C GLN A 15 0.19 10.74 -16.11
N VAL A 16 -0.37 11.87 -16.52
CA VAL A 16 -1.79 12.18 -16.27
C VAL A 16 -2.69 11.17 -16.97
N PHE A 17 -2.39 10.84 -18.23
CA PHE A 17 -3.12 9.83 -18.99
C PHE A 17 -3.06 8.45 -18.32
N ALA A 18 -1.88 8.01 -17.90
CA ALA A 18 -1.71 6.72 -17.24
C ALA A 18 -2.44 6.65 -15.88
N VAL A 19 -2.45 7.72 -15.08
CA VAL A 19 -3.21 7.75 -13.81
C VAL A 19 -4.73 7.75 -14.06
N PHE A 20 -5.19 8.42 -15.10
CA PHE A 20 -6.60 8.37 -15.50
C PHE A 20 -7.02 6.95 -15.88
N LEU A 21 -6.22 6.28 -16.72
CA LEU A 21 -6.46 4.91 -17.17
C LEU A 21 -6.41 3.90 -16.00
N LEU A 22 -5.48 4.13 -15.05
CA LEU A 22 -5.39 3.36 -13.80
C LEU A 22 -6.67 3.52 -12.95
N SER A 23 -7.22 4.73 -12.87
CA SER A 23 -8.43 5.03 -12.10
C SER A 23 -9.66 4.33 -12.70
N ILE A 24 -9.77 4.30 -14.03
CA ILE A 24 -10.81 3.55 -14.75
C ILE A 24 -10.69 2.06 -14.46
N GLY A 25 -9.48 1.49 -14.58
CA GLY A 25 -9.25 0.07 -14.34
C GLY A 25 -9.63 -0.36 -12.92
N VAL A 26 -9.22 0.40 -11.90
CA VAL A 26 -9.57 0.13 -10.50
C VAL A 26 -11.07 0.26 -10.24
N SER A 27 -11.74 1.25 -10.85
CA SER A 27 -13.19 1.45 -10.70
C SER A 27 -13.99 0.30 -11.32
N LEU A 28 -13.58 -0.17 -12.50
CA LEU A 28 -14.18 -1.34 -13.16
C LEU A 28 -13.98 -2.62 -12.34
N ALA A 29 -12.78 -2.82 -11.79
CA ALA A 29 -12.51 -3.95 -10.91
C ALA A 29 -13.41 -3.92 -9.66
N ALA A 30 -13.54 -2.75 -9.02
CA ALA A 30 -14.38 -2.56 -7.84
C ALA A 30 -15.87 -2.80 -8.13
N TRP A 31 -16.37 -2.33 -9.27
CA TRP A 31 -17.75 -2.59 -9.70
C TRP A 31 -18.00 -4.05 -10.04
N SER A 32 -17.04 -4.74 -10.66
CA SER A 32 -17.16 -6.18 -10.95
C SER A 32 -17.25 -7.00 -9.67
N ASP A 33 -16.34 -6.75 -8.71
CA ASP A 33 -16.33 -7.45 -7.41
C ASP A 33 -17.60 -7.15 -6.59
N SER A 34 -18.12 -5.91 -6.68
CA SER A 34 -19.38 -5.54 -6.02
C SER A 34 -20.60 -6.26 -6.62
N LYS A 35 -20.62 -6.48 -7.94
CA LYS A 35 -21.72 -7.20 -8.60
C LYS A 35 -21.75 -8.67 -8.20
N ASP A 36 -20.59 -9.32 -8.13
CA ASP A 36 -20.50 -10.72 -7.72
C ASP A 36 -20.99 -10.93 -6.27
N LYS A 37 -20.83 -9.92 -5.40
CA LYS A 37 -21.29 -9.96 -4.00
C LYS A 37 -22.76 -9.57 -3.79
N LYS A 38 -23.34 -8.72 -4.65
CA LYS A 38 -24.74 -8.25 -4.53
C LYS A 38 -25.79 -9.33 -4.82
N THR A 39 -25.40 -10.47 -5.39
CA THR A 39 -26.32 -11.58 -5.66
C THR A 39 -26.71 -12.35 -4.40
N SER A 40 -26.02 -12.16 -3.25
CA SER A 40 -26.22 -13.00 -2.06
C SER A 40 -26.91 -12.36 -0.85
N GLU A 41 -26.94 -11.02 -0.68
CA GLU A 41 -27.61 -10.42 0.50
C GLU A 41 -28.27 -9.07 0.19
N GLY A 42 -29.56 -8.96 0.55
CA GLY A 42 -30.37 -7.75 0.40
C GLY A 42 -29.99 -6.67 1.41
N SER A 43 -30.00 -5.41 0.93
CA SER A 43 -30.00 -4.16 1.71
C SER A 43 -28.86 -3.96 2.74
N ALA A 44 -27.65 -3.63 2.27
CA ALA A 44 -26.53 -3.16 3.10
C ALA A 44 -25.98 -1.78 2.63
N GLU A 45 -26.86 -0.83 2.31
CA GLU A 45 -26.50 0.50 1.82
C GLU A 45 -25.76 1.43 2.83
N PRO A 46 -26.06 1.45 4.15
CA PRO A 46 -25.43 2.43 5.05
C PRO A 46 -23.99 2.08 5.46
N VAL A 47 -23.65 0.79 5.63
CA VAL A 47 -22.30 0.36 6.03
C VAL A 47 -21.30 0.53 4.88
N PHE A 48 -21.77 0.39 3.64
CA PHE A 48 -20.96 0.56 2.43
C PHE A 48 -20.42 2.00 2.31
N ASN A 49 -21.27 3.01 2.50
CA ASN A 49 -20.89 4.42 2.35
C ASN A 49 -19.89 4.89 3.40
N VAL A 50 -20.00 4.41 4.64
CA VAL A 50 -19.04 4.73 5.71
C VAL A 50 -17.66 4.14 5.39
N GLY A 51 -17.60 2.93 4.83
CA GLY A 51 -16.36 2.32 4.36
C GLY A 51 -15.65 3.16 3.29
N PHE A 52 -16.38 3.65 2.29
CA PHE A 52 -15.80 4.54 1.26
C PHE A 52 -15.29 5.85 1.86
N LEU A 53 -16.04 6.46 2.78
CA LEU A 53 -15.63 7.71 3.42
C LEU A 53 -14.30 7.52 4.18
N ILE A 54 -14.19 6.44 4.97
CA ILE A 54 -12.97 6.14 5.73
C ILE A 54 -11.78 5.91 4.79
N ILE A 55 -11.95 5.11 3.74
CA ILE A 55 -10.88 4.82 2.78
C ILE A 55 -10.46 6.10 2.02
N PHE A 56 -11.42 6.95 1.66
CA PHE A 56 -11.14 8.23 1.00
C PHE A 56 -10.30 9.15 1.88
N VAL A 57 -10.71 9.35 3.14
CA VAL A 57 -9.98 10.16 4.11
C VAL A 57 -8.57 9.58 4.36
N ALA A 58 -8.47 8.26 4.53
CA ALA A 58 -7.19 7.57 4.71
C ALA A 58 -6.25 7.78 3.51
N GLN A 59 -6.79 7.78 2.28
CA GLN A 59 -6.00 8.00 1.07
C GLN A 59 -5.49 9.44 0.96
N VAL A 60 -6.30 10.42 1.35
CA VAL A 60 -5.88 11.83 1.42
C VAL A 60 -4.74 12.00 2.42
N LEU A 61 -4.91 11.48 3.66
CA LEU A 61 -3.87 11.52 4.70
C LEU A 61 -2.58 10.82 4.26
N SER A 62 -2.70 9.66 3.60
CA SER A 62 -1.55 8.92 3.07
C SER A 62 -0.79 9.72 2.01
N SER A 63 -1.50 10.48 1.17
CA SER A 63 -0.88 11.32 0.15
C SER A 63 -0.12 12.51 0.76
N VAL A 64 -0.67 13.12 1.82
CA VAL A 64 -0.03 14.21 2.56
C VAL A 64 1.19 13.70 3.31
N MET A 65 1.08 12.56 4.00
CA MET A 65 2.19 11.91 4.70
C MET A 65 3.35 11.64 3.75
N GLY A 66 3.09 11.08 2.55
CA GLY A 66 4.13 10.82 1.56
C GLY A 66 4.89 12.07 1.10
N LEU A 67 4.19 13.19 0.91
CA LEU A 67 4.81 14.48 0.56
C LEU A 67 5.59 15.09 1.74
N TYR A 68 5.07 14.96 2.96
CA TYR A 68 5.76 15.39 4.16
C TYR A 68 7.06 14.61 4.38
N THR A 69 7.03 13.29 4.25
CA THR A 69 8.23 12.44 4.35
C THR A 69 9.28 12.84 3.32
N GLU A 70 8.90 13.10 2.07
CA GLU A 70 9.82 13.59 1.03
C GLU A 70 10.41 14.97 1.38
N ALA A 71 9.58 15.91 1.86
CA ALA A 71 10.03 17.24 2.26
C ALA A 71 11.00 17.18 3.45
N THR A 72 10.73 16.32 4.43
CA THR A 72 11.59 16.07 5.59
C THR A 72 12.94 15.50 5.17
N TYR A 73 12.97 14.46 4.33
CA TYR A 73 14.23 13.89 3.84
C TYR A 73 15.04 14.88 2.99
N ARG A 74 14.37 15.77 2.24
CA ARG A 74 15.06 16.83 1.50
C ARG A 74 15.70 17.88 2.41
N LYS A 75 15.10 18.17 3.57
CA LYS A 75 15.59 19.20 4.51
C LYS A 75 16.65 18.66 5.48
N TYR A 76 16.46 17.46 6.02
CA TYR A 76 17.28 16.88 7.10
C TYR A 76 18.20 15.74 6.63
N GLY A 77 18.12 15.35 5.36
CA GLY A 77 18.91 14.26 4.78
C GLY A 77 18.25 12.88 4.91
N PRO A 78 18.84 11.84 4.29
CA PRO A 78 18.24 10.52 4.12
C PRO A 78 18.34 9.61 5.36
N GLN A 79 17.97 10.12 6.55
CA GLN A 79 18.01 9.37 7.81
C GLN A 79 16.78 8.46 7.98
N TRP A 80 16.65 7.45 7.12
CA TRP A 80 15.48 6.56 7.11
C TRP A 80 15.28 5.74 8.39
N LYS A 81 16.37 5.41 9.11
CA LYS A 81 16.30 4.65 10.37
C LYS A 81 15.64 5.46 11.48
N GLU A 82 15.95 6.76 11.54
CA GLU A 82 15.40 7.68 12.52
C GLU A 82 13.91 7.93 12.24
N ASN A 83 13.55 8.16 10.97
CA ASN A 83 12.15 8.24 10.57
C ASN A 83 11.37 6.97 10.91
N LEU A 84 11.97 5.79 10.69
CA LEU A 84 11.36 4.50 11.04
C LEU A 84 11.16 4.37 12.56
N PHE A 85 12.16 4.75 13.36
CA PHE A 85 12.09 4.71 14.81
C PHE A 85 10.96 5.61 15.34
N TYR A 86 10.93 6.88 14.91
CA TYR A 86 9.88 7.81 15.35
C TYR A 86 8.49 7.37 14.91
N ALA A 87 8.33 6.87 13.68
CA ALA A 87 7.04 6.38 13.21
C ALA A 87 6.49 5.25 14.09
N HIS A 88 7.35 4.33 14.53
CA HIS A 88 6.93 3.20 15.37
C HIS A 88 6.68 3.63 16.81
N ILE A 89 7.55 4.47 17.39
CA ILE A 89 7.41 4.88 18.79
C ILE A 89 6.22 5.82 18.99
N LEU A 90 5.90 6.69 18.02
CA LEU A 90 4.69 7.53 18.07
C LEU A 90 3.40 6.71 17.82
N ALA A 91 3.49 5.60 17.07
CA ALA A 91 2.33 4.74 16.85
C ALA A 91 1.96 3.92 18.09
N LEU A 92 2.93 3.52 18.91
CA LEU A 92 2.70 2.68 20.10
C LEU A 92 1.67 3.27 21.09
N PRO A 93 1.74 4.55 21.52
CA PRO A 93 0.72 5.18 22.35
C PRO A 93 -0.67 5.20 21.69
N LEU A 94 -0.72 5.39 20.37
CA LEU A 94 -1.97 5.41 19.61
C LEU A 94 -2.66 4.04 19.60
N PHE A 95 -1.89 2.95 19.69
CA PHE A 95 -2.42 1.58 19.77
C PHE A 95 -2.85 1.17 21.19
N LEU A 96 -2.44 1.89 22.23
CA LEU A 96 -2.77 1.58 23.63
C LEU A 96 -4.28 1.38 23.90
N PRO A 97 -5.21 2.23 23.44
CA PRO A 97 -6.65 2.01 23.64
C PRO A 97 -7.20 0.78 22.90
N PHE A 98 -6.52 0.31 21.85
CA PHE A 98 -6.92 -0.86 21.06
C PHE A 98 -6.35 -2.18 21.59
N MET A 99 -5.40 -2.13 22.53
CA MET A 99 -4.78 -3.30 23.17
C MET A 99 -5.77 -4.36 23.68
N PRO A 100 -6.89 -4.05 24.37
CA PRO A 100 -7.81 -5.08 24.84
C PRO A 100 -8.48 -5.84 23.70
N SER A 101 -8.72 -5.19 22.56
CA SER A 101 -9.26 -5.86 21.37
C SER A 101 -8.19 -6.76 20.72
N MET A 102 -6.96 -6.28 20.59
CA MET A 102 -5.86 -7.04 20.00
C MET A 102 -5.50 -8.29 20.82
N ARG A 103 -5.47 -8.18 22.16
CA ARG A 103 -5.20 -9.32 23.04
C ARG A 103 -6.24 -10.42 22.92
N ARG A 104 -7.53 -10.08 22.81
CA ARG A 104 -8.60 -11.06 22.60
C ARG A 104 -8.41 -11.82 21.31
N ASN A 105 -8.11 -11.12 20.21
CA ASN A 105 -7.82 -11.76 18.92
C ASN A 105 -6.57 -12.66 19.00
N LEU A 106 -5.49 -12.22 19.66
CA LEU A 106 -4.28 -13.02 19.80
C LEU A 106 -4.53 -14.32 20.59
N VAL A 107 -5.29 -14.24 21.68
CA VAL A 107 -5.68 -15.42 22.46
C VAL A 107 -6.52 -16.36 21.61
N GLU A 108 -7.44 -15.85 20.79
CA GLU A 108 -8.25 -16.68 19.91
C GLU A 108 -7.41 -17.39 18.84
N LEU A 109 -6.46 -16.67 18.21
CA LEU A 109 -5.54 -17.25 17.22
C LEU A 109 -4.62 -18.32 17.84
N SER A 110 -4.31 -18.21 19.14
CA SER A 110 -3.46 -19.18 19.85
C SER A 110 -4.13 -20.53 20.11
N LYS A 111 -5.47 -20.59 20.04
CA LYS A 111 -6.25 -21.84 20.18
C LYS A 111 -6.38 -22.62 18.87
N SER A 112 -5.82 -22.10 17.77
CA SER A 112 -5.97 -22.73 16.45
C SER A 112 -5.26 -24.07 16.35
N THR A 113 -5.72 -24.90 15.41
CA THR A 113 -5.14 -26.22 15.14
C THR A 113 -3.65 -26.09 14.81
N PRO A 114 -2.81 -26.97 15.40
CA PRO A 114 -1.38 -26.91 15.19
C PRO A 114 -1.00 -27.32 13.77
N LEU A 115 0.03 -26.66 13.22
CA LEU A 115 0.58 -26.98 11.91
C LEU A 115 1.77 -27.92 12.08
N GLU A 116 1.71 -29.08 11.43
CA GLU A 116 2.84 -29.99 11.31
C GLU A 116 3.81 -29.42 10.26
N LEU A 117 4.70 -28.51 10.67
CA LEU A 117 5.69 -27.92 9.77
C LEU A 117 6.89 -28.86 9.61
N ASN A 118 6.92 -29.60 8.51
CA ASN A 118 8.13 -30.28 8.06
C ASN A 118 9.02 -29.29 7.29
N ILE A 119 9.96 -28.63 7.99
CA ILE A 119 10.85 -27.63 7.39
C ILE A 119 12.15 -28.33 6.94
N PRO A 120 12.40 -28.52 5.63
CA PRO A 120 13.54 -29.31 5.14
C PRO A 120 14.92 -28.71 5.47
N PHE A 121 14.99 -27.40 5.78
CA PHE A 121 16.24 -26.70 6.12
C PHE A 121 16.48 -26.55 7.64
N ALA A 122 15.52 -26.94 8.49
CA ALA A 122 15.59 -26.78 9.94
C ALA A 122 15.35 -28.11 10.67
N SER A 123 15.90 -29.21 10.14
CA SER A 123 15.77 -30.57 10.67
C SER A 123 16.37 -30.79 12.07
N SER A 124 17.04 -29.79 12.65
CA SER A 124 17.64 -29.83 14.00
C SER A 124 16.81 -29.16 15.10
N LEU A 125 15.66 -28.54 14.78
CA LEU A 125 14.74 -27.99 15.77
C LEU A 125 13.64 -29.01 16.11
N PRO A 126 13.35 -29.28 17.39
CA PRO A 126 12.32 -30.24 17.79
C PRO A 126 10.96 -29.83 17.21
N LEU A 127 10.11 -30.80 16.86
CA LEU A 127 8.73 -30.60 16.40
C LEU A 127 8.00 -29.67 17.37
N THR A 128 8.01 -28.38 17.07
CA THR A 128 7.34 -27.38 17.87
C THR A 128 5.92 -27.32 17.34
N ARG A 129 4.98 -27.84 18.14
CA ARG A 129 3.55 -27.78 17.88
C ARG A 129 3.09 -26.32 17.97
N VAL A 130 3.31 -25.56 16.89
CA VAL A 130 2.92 -24.14 16.81
C VAL A 130 1.52 -24.04 16.20
N PRO A 131 0.59 -23.25 16.80
CA PRO A 131 -0.71 -22.99 16.20
C PRO A 131 -0.55 -22.39 14.80
N SER A 132 -1.23 -22.98 13.81
CA SER A 132 -1.10 -22.61 12.40
C SER A 132 -1.31 -21.11 12.14
N GLN A 133 -2.29 -20.51 12.80
CA GLN A 133 -2.61 -19.09 12.61
C GLN A 133 -1.54 -18.17 13.20
N LEU A 134 -0.83 -18.60 14.26
CA LEU A 134 0.28 -17.84 14.82
C LEU A 134 1.50 -17.87 13.89
N ALA A 135 1.73 -19.01 13.22
CA ALA A 135 2.77 -19.12 12.20
C ALA A 135 2.48 -18.19 10.99
N TYR A 136 1.24 -18.18 10.48
CA TYR A 136 0.85 -17.25 9.42
C TYR A 136 0.94 -15.77 9.84
N LEU A 137 0.55 -15.45 11.07
CA LEU A 137 0.71 -14.12 11.63
C LEU A 137 2.18 -13.70 11.66
N ALA A 138 3.08 -14.58 12.11
CA ALA A 138 4.52 -14.31 12.14
C ALA A 138 5.08 -14.05 10.74
N VAL A 139 4.72 -14.86 9.74
CA VAL A 139 5.13 -14.65 8.34
C VAL A 139 4.61 -13.33 7.80
N ASN A 140 3.36 -12.96 8.10
CA ASN A 140 2.77 -11.68 7.70
C ASN A 140 3.52 -10.49 8.35
N VAL A 141 3.85 -10.57 9.63
CA VAL A 141 4.60 -9.51 10.34
C VAL A 141 6.01 -9.37 9.78
N LEU A 142 6.72 -10.47 9.53
CA LEU A 142 8.08 -10.44 8.97
C LEU A 142 8.12 -9.84 7.56
N THR A 143 7.18 -10.25 6.71
CA THR A 143 7.07 -9.72 5.34
C THR A 143 6.66 -8.24 5.37
N GLN A 144 5.74 -7.84 6.25
CA GLN A 144 5.35 -6.44 6.41
C GLN A 144 6.52 -5.59 6.92
N TYR A 145 7.30 -6.06 7.88
CA TYR A 145 8.50 -5.37 8.35
C TYR A 145 9.53 -5.18 7.23
N ALA A 146 9.81 -6.24 6.47
CA ALA A 146 10.71 -6.15 5.31
C ALA A 146 10.21 -5.13 4.28
N CYS A 147 8.89 -5.10 4.02
CA CYS A 147 8.27 -4.13 3.13
C CYS A 147 8.41 -2.69 3.67
N ILE A 148 8.05 -2.44 4.93
CA ILE A 148 8.10 -1.10 5.53
C ILE A 148 9.54 -0.56 5.54
N ARG A 149 10.51 -1.43 5.86
CA ARG A 149 11.93 -1.09 5.83
C ARG A 149 12.39 -0.74 4.41
N GLY A 150 12.02 -1.55 3.42
CA GLY A 150 12.32 -1.30 2.01
C GLY A 150 11.73 0.02 1.51
N VAL A 151 10.48 0.31 1.87
CA VAL A 151 9.79 1.56 1.50
C VAL A 151 10.43 2.78 2.16
N ASN A 152 10.81 2.71 3.44
CA ASN A 152 11.48 3.83 4.11
C ASN A 152 12.88 4.10 3.55
N LEU A 153 13.64 3.04 3.24
CA LEU A 153 14.93 3.15 2.58
C LEU A 153 14.81 3.77 1.18
N LEU A 154 13.79 3.35 0.43
CA LEU A 154 13.52 3.89 -0.90
C LEU A 154 13.05 5.35 -0.84
N ALA A 155 12.22 5.72 0.12
CA ALA A 155 11.73 7.09 0.30
C ALA A 155 12.85 8.08 0.65
N ALA A 156 13.92 7.61 1.29
CA ALA A 156 15.10 8.42 1.54
C ALA A 156 15.94 8.66 0.27
N ASN A 157 15.79 7.84 -0.77
CA ASN A 157 16.62 7.87 -1.99
C ASN A 157 15.82 8.21 -3.27
N ALA A 158 14.50 8.30 -3.18
CA ALA A 158 13.60 8.49 -4.31
C ALA A 158 12.44 9.42 -3.97
N SER A 159 11.80 9.99 -5.00
CA SER A 159 10.61 10.84 -4.80
C SER A 159 9.43 10.04 -4.24
N ALA A 160 8.50 10.70 -3.51
CA ALA A 160 7.28 10.07 -3.00
C ALA A 160 6.45 9.42 -4.10
N LEU A 161 6.55 9.93 -5.33
CA LEU A 161 5.91 9.32 -6.48
C LEU A 161 6.53 7.96 -6.82
N THR A 162 7.86 7.88 -6.90
CA THR A 162 8.58 6.63 -7.20
C THR A 162 8.31 5.56 -6.13
N VAL A 163 8.25 5.96 -4.87
CA VAL A 163 7.84 5.10 -3.76
C VAL A 163 6.43 4.55 -4.02
N THR A 164 5.47 5.43 -4.31
CA THR A 164 4.09 5.03 -4.63
C THR A 164 4.01 4.03 -5.79
N ILE A 165 4.83 4.19 -6.84
CA ILE A 165 4.90 3.25 -7.97
C ILE A 165 5.38 1.87 -7.51
N ILE A 166 6.47 1.80 -6.75
CA ILE A 166 7.05 0.54 -6.30
C ILE A 166 6.08 -0.20 -5.36
N LEU A 167 5.35 0.53 -4.50
CA LEU A 167 4.28 -0.06 -3.70
C LEU A 167 3.14 -0.62 -4.58
N SER A 168 2.77 0.06 -5.66
CA SER A 168 1.76 -0.42 -6.60
C SER A 168 2.21 -1.67 -7.34
N ILE A 169 3.46 -1.74 -7.78
CA ILE A 169 4.05 -2.94 -8.42
C ILE A 169 4.03 -4.11 -7.44
N ARG A 170 4.38 -3.91 -6.16
CA ARG A 170 4.31 -4.96 -5.14
C ARG A 170 2.91 -5.54 -5.00
N LYS A 171 1.89 -4.67 -4.89
CA LYS A 171 0.49 -5.10 -4.79
C LYS A 171 0.05 -5.90 -6.03
N LEU A 172 0.51 -5.47 -7.21
CA LEU A 172 0.23 -6.10 -8.49
C LEU A 172 0.87 -7.49 -8.62
N ILE A 173 2.13 -7.65 -8.23
CA ILE A 173 2.80 -8.96 -8.22
C ILE A 173 2.09 -9.90 -7.24
N SER A 174 1.72 -9.39 -6.06
CA SER A 174 0.97 -10.17 -5.07
C SER A 174 -0.38 -10.65 -5.62
N LEU A 175 -1.06 -9.83 -6.42
CA LEU A 175 -2.32 -10.18 -7.08
C LEU A 175 -2.10 -11.29 -8.12
N LEU A 176 -1.08 -11.18 -8.98
CA LEU A 176 -0.74 -12.23 -9.95
C LEU A 176 -0.41 -13.57 -9.28
N LEU A 177 0.41 -13.53 -8.23
CA LEU A 177 0.75 -14.72 -7.45
C LEU A 177 -0.50 -15.34 -6.81
N SER A 178 -1.43 -14.52 -6.32
CA SER A 178 -2.70 -15.01 -5.79
C SER A 178 -3.54 -15.70 -6.86
N ILE A 179 -3.66 -15.14 -8.06
CA ILE A 179 -4.40 -15.78 -9.16
C ILE A 179 -3.74 -17.12 -9.53
N TRP A 180 -2.42 -17.12 -9.66
CA TRP A 180 -1.65 -18.29 -10.06
C TRP A 180 -1.70 -19.41 -9.02
N LEU A 181 -1.60 -19.09 -7.72
CA LEU A 181 -1.57 -20.06 -6.63
C LEU A 181 -2.94 -20.67 -6.33
N PHE A 182 -4.02 -19.88 -6.41
CA PHE A 182 -5.38 -20.34 -6.06
C PHE A 182 -6.17 -20.88 -7.26
N GLY A 183 -5.65 -20.77 -8.49
CA GLY A 183 -6.29 -21.35 -9.68
C GLY A 183 -7.71 -20.84 -9.96
N ASN A 184 -8.04 -19.64 -9.48
CA ASN A 184 -9.41 -19.12 -9.53
C ASN A 184 -9.82 -18.72 -10.96
N THR A 185 -11.01 -19.14 -11.40
CA THR A 185 -11.61 -18.71 -12.67
C THR A 185 -12.06 -17.24 -12.55
N LEU A 186 -11.23 -16.33 -13.05
CA LEU A 186 -11.57 -14.92 -13.06
C LEU A 186 -12.68 -14.66 -14.06
N SER A 187 -13.71 -13.91 -13.64
CA SER A 187 -14.69 -13.39 -14.57
C SER A 187 -14.00 -12.55 -15.64
N VAL A 188 -14.51 -12.59 -16.87
CA VAL A 188 -13.93 -11.86 -18.02
C VAL A 188 -13.79 -10.36 -17.70
N ASN A 189 -14.72 -9.82 -16.89
CA ASN A 189 -14.71 -8.43 -16.43
C ASN A 189 -13.52 -8.14 -15.50
N THR A 190 -13.23 -9.03 -14.56
CA THR A 190 -12.06 -8.91 -13.67
C THR A 190 -10.77 -9.02 -14.46
N LEU A 191 -10.69 -9.94 -15.42
CA LEU A 191 -9.52 -10.06 -16.31
C LEU A 191 -9.29 -8.80 -17.14
N LEU A 192 -10.35 -8.24 -17.73
CA LEU A 192 -10.26 -7.00 -18.50
C LEU A 192 -9.80 -5.83 -17.63
N SER A 193 -10.37 -5.70 -16.42
CA SER A 193 -9.96 -4.66 -15.46
C SER A 193 -8.50 -4.80 -15.04
N ALA A 194 -8.02 -6.03 -14.85
CA ALA A 194 -6.62 -6.31 -14.58
C ALA A 194 -5.76 -5.82 -15.74
N ILE A 195 -6.01 -6.25 -16.98
CA ILE A 195 -5.23 -5.84 -18.17
C ILE A 195 -5.12 -4.31 -18.27
N VAL A 196 -6.23 -3.59 -18.05
CA VAL A 196 -6.26 -2.12 -18.06
C VAL A 196 -5.36 -1.54 -16.96
N VAL A 197 -5.41 -2.07 -15.73
CA VAL A 197 -4.55 -1.66 -14.61
C VAL A 197 -3.07 -1.95 -14.87
N PHE A 198 -2.75 -3.13 -15.41
CA PHE A 198 -1.38 -3.51 -15.79
C PHE A 198 -0.83 -2.60 -16.89
N GLY A 199 -1.61 -2.34 -17.94
CA GLY A 199 -1.24 -1.45 -19.03
C GLY A 199 -1.01 -0.02 -18.52
N ALA A 200 -1.91 0.50 -17.69
CA ALA A 200 -1.76 1.82 -17.09
C ALA A 200 -0.48 1.94 -16.24
N ALA A 201 -0.21 0.93 -15.40
CA ALA A 201 1.01 0.90 -14.57
C ALA A 201 2.29 0.82 -15.41
N GLY A 202 2.28 0.06 -16.51
CA GLY A 202 3.38 -0.02 -17.47
C GLY A 202 3.63 1.30 -18.21
N ILE A 203 2.58 1.97 -18.68
CA ILE A 203 2.71 3.29 -19.32
C ILE A 203 3.26 4.32 -18.32
N TYR A 204 2.83 4.24 -17.06
CA TYR A 204 3.32 5.13 -16.01
C TYR A 204 4.79 4.91 -15.67
N SER A 205 5.28 3.67 -15.70
CA SER A 205 6.66 3.35 -15.31
C SER A 205 7.70 3.90 -16.29
N VAL A 206 7.34 4.05 -17.56
CA VAL A 206 8.19 4.63 -18.62
C VAL A 206 8.08 6.16 -18.66
N ALA A 207 7.14 6.75 -17.94
CA ALA A 207 6.93 8.19 -17.97
C ALA A 207 8.07 8.97 -17.25
N PRO A 208 8.45 10.17 -17.74
CA PRO A 208 9.51 10.98 -17.14
C PRO A 208 9.26 11.31 -15.67
N LYS A 209 10.32 11.40 -14.84
CA LYS A 209 10.19 11.77 -13.41
C LYS A 209 9.51 13.14 -13.26
N PRO A 210 8.60 13.33 -12.28
CA PRO A 210 8.02 14.65 -12.02
C PRO A 210 9.10 15.64 -11.60
N THR A 211 9.13 16.78 -12.25
CA THR A 211 9.99 17.90 -11.91
C THR A 211 9.28 18.86 -10.96
N LEU A 212 10.03 19.42 -10.00
CA LEU A 212 9.58 20.62 -9.30
C LEU A 212 9.68 21.79 -10.27
N LYS A 213 8.70 22.71 -10.28
CA LYS A 213 8.91 24.02 -10.89
C LYS A 213 10.12 24.67 -10.19
N PRO A 214 11.10 25.21 -10.95
CA PRO A 214 12.11 26.06 -10.35
C PRO A 214 11.38 27.23 -9.69
N ALA A 215 11.74 27.53 -8.44
CA ALA A 215 11.25 28.75 -7.80
C ALA A 215 11.61 29.91 -8.72
N VAL A 216 10.62 30.70 -9.12
CA VAL A 216 10.89 32.01 -9.71
C VAL A 216 11.63 32.77 -8.62
N VAL A 217 12.95 32.86 -8.75
CA VAL A 217 13.73 33.85 -8.03
C VAL A 217 13.19 35.17 -8.60
N GLU A 218 12.27 35.79 -7.88
CA GLU A 218 12.06 37.23 -8.03
C GLU A 218 13.42 37.85 -7.73
N ASP A 219 14.15 38.15 -8.81
CA ASP A 219 15.24 39.09 -8.81
C ASP A 219 14.64 40.39 -8.26
N LYS A 220 14.83 40.62 -6.95
CA LYS A 220 14.62 41.93 -6.33
C LYS A 220 15.66 42.87 -6.95
N LYS A 221 15.37 43.31 -8.17
CA LYS A 221 16.13 44.32 -8.89
C LYS A 221 15.50 45.67 -8.61
N LYS A 222 16.20 46.42 -7.74
CA LYS A 222 16.23 47.89 -7.60
C LYS A 222 14.93 48.59 -7.17
N VAL A 223 14.95 49.27 -6.02
CA VAL A 223 15.44 50.66 -5.86
C VAL A 223 16.07 50.79 -4.48
#